data_AF-T0Z7V3-F1
#
_entry.id   AF-T0Z7V3-F1
#
_cell.length_a   1.000
_cell.length_b   1.000
_cell.length_c   1.000
_cell.angle_alpha   90.00
_cell.angle_beta   90.00
_cell.angle_gamma   90.00
#
_symmetry.space_group_name_H-M   'P 1'
#
loop_
_entity.id
_entity.type
_entity.pdbx_description
1 polymer ?
#
loop_
_entity_poly.entity_id
_entity_poly.type
_entity_poly.pdbx_seq_one_letter_code
_entity_poly.pdbx_strand_id
1 'polypeptide(L)' 'MAVDSMMTVSDARELRRRADAVGKPLRAVLITHGHPDHYNGTGELLNGLGKVPVIATANVDRAMRRIDDAKEI' A
#
# COMPACT_ATOMS: atom_id res chain seq x y z
N MET A 1 -6.15 8.84 -5.63
CA MET A 1 -6.23 7.52 -4.96
C MET A 1 -5.25 6.62 -5.68
N ALA A 2 -4.61 5.70 -4.96
CA ALA A 2 -3.84 4.61 -5.55
C ALA A 2 -4.60 3.30 -5.38
N VAL A 3 -4.36 2.35 -6.28
CA VAL A 3 -4.83 0.97 -6.15
C VAL A 3 -3.57 0.12 -6.06
N ASP A 4 -3.40 -0.56 -4.93
CA ASP A 4 -2.19 -1.29 -4.52
C ASP A 4 -0.92 -0.41 -4.36
N SER A 5 0.18 -0.98 -3.84
CA SER A 5 1.36 -0.22 -3.39
C SER A 5 2.74 -0.79 -3.73
N MET A 6 2.81 -1.89 -4.48
CA MET A 6 4.02 -2.63 -4.92
C MET A 6 4.66 -3.52 -3.84
N MET A 7 5.46 -4.50 -4.29
CA MET A 7 6.18 -5.43 -3.41
C MET A 7 7.45 -4.82 -2.78
N THR A 8 8.25 -4.13 -3.60
CA THR A 8 9.60 -3.70 -3.22
C THR A 8 9.65 -2.24 -2.82
N VAL A 9 10.62 -1.89 -1.96
CA VAL A 9 10.86 -0.50 -1.53
C VAL A 9 11.17 0.42 -2.72
N SER A 10 11.99 -0.04 -3.67
CA SER A 10 12.35 0.76 -4.85
C SER A 10 11.14 1.07 -5.72
N ASP A 11 10.28 0.09 -5.95
CA ASP A 11 9.09 0.26 -6.79
C ASP A 11 8.04 1.13 -6.09
N ALA A 12 7.85 0.96 -4.78
CA ALA A 12 6.95 1.79 -4.00
C ALA A 12 7.38 3.27 -3.97
N ARG A 13 8.69 3.54 -3.89
CA ARG A 13 9.24 4.90 -4.00
C ARG A 13 9.07 5.49 -5.39
N GLU A 14 9.19 4.67 -6.44
CA GLU A 14 8.89 5.11 -7.82
C GLU A 14 7.40 5.42 -7.99
N LEU A 15 6.52 4.56 -7.48
CA LEU A 15 5.08 4.81 -7.45
C LEU A 15 4.75 6.11 -6.72
N ARG A 16 5.39 6.37 -5.57
CA ARG A 16 5.27 7.61 -4.82
C ARG A 16 5.62 8.84 -5.67
N ARG A 17 6.78 8.81 -6.34
CA ARG A 17 7.20 9.91 -7.25
C ARG A 17 6.19 10.14 -8.37
N ARG A 18 5.67 9.06 -8.97
CA ARG A 18 4.64 9.15 -10.01
C ARG A 18 3.34 9.72 -9.49
N ALA A 19 2.91 9.32 -8.29
CA ALA A 19 1.72 9.85 -7.65
C ALA A 19 1.85 11.36 -7.38
N ASP A 20 3.02 11.81 -6.92
CA ASP A 20 3.30 13.24 -6.71
C ASP A 20 3.29 14.03 -8.03
N ALA A 21 3.84 13.46 -9.10
CA ALA A 21 3.88 14.07 -10.42
C ALA A 21 2.49 14.30 -11.05
N VAL A 22 1.45 13.60 -10.59
CA VAL A 22 0.05 13.85 -11.01
C VAL A 22 -0.45 15.21 -10.49
N GLY A 23 0.19 15.80 -9.48
CA GLY A 23 -0.17 17.12 -8.94
C GLY A 23 -1.50 17.12 -8.18
N LYS A 24 -1.98 15.95 -7.74
CA LYS A 24 -3.20 15.78 -6.94
C LYS A 24 -2.89 15.07 -5.63
N PRO A 25 -3.53 15.45 -4.52
CA PRO A 25 -3.28 14.80 -3.23
C PRO A 25 -3.69 13.32 -3.27
N LEU A 26 -2.86 12.46 -2.68
CA LEU A 26 -3.20 11.05 -2.46
C LEU A 26 -4.18 10.95 -1.28
N ARG A 27 -5.46 10.72 -1.59
CA ARG A 27 -6.55 10.71 -0.58
C ARG A 27 -6.86 9.35 0.04
N ALA A 28 -6.40 8.26 -0.58
CA ALA A 28 -6.65 6.89 -0.14
C ALA A 28 -5.78 5.90 -0.94
N VAL A 29 -5.58 4.70 -0.38
CA VAL A 29 -5.06 3.51 -1.05
C VAL A 29 -6.12 2.41 -0.96
N LEU A 30 -6.50 1.80 -2.08
CA LEU A 30 -7.36 0.62 -2.12
C LEU A 30 -6.51 -0.62 -2.37
N ILE A 31 -6.61 -1.63 -1.52
CA ILE A 31 -5.92 -2.92 -1.70
C ILE A 31 -6.87 -3.92 -2.35
N THR A 32 -6.45 -4.52 -3.47
CA THR A 32 -7.30 -5.42 -4.26
C THR A 32 -7.40 -6.82 -3.65
N HIS A 33 -6.28 -7.39 -3.20
CA HIS A 33 -6.24 -8.68 -2.50
C HIS A 33 -5.00 -8.81 -1.60
N GLY A 34 -4.94 -9.90 -0.84
CA GLY A 34 -4.01 -10.04 0.28
C GLY A 34 -2.59 -10.50 -0.06
N HIS A 35 -2.18 -10.60 -1.33
CA HIS A 35 -0.81 -10.99 -1.66
C HIS A 35 0.18 -9.82 -1.42
N PRO A 36 1.40 -10.10 -0.93
CA PRO A 36 2.37 -9.06 -0.54
C PRO A 36 2.74 -8.04 -1.62
N ASP A 37 2.69 -8.44 -2.89
CA ASP A 37 2.93 -7.56 -4.04
C ASP A 37 1.89 -6.45 -4.20
N HIS A 38 0.76 -6.54 -3.50
CA HIS A 38 -0.30 -5.53 -3.51
C HIS A 38 -0.24 -4.52 -2.36
N TYR A 39 0.40 -4.86 -1.23
CA TYR A 39 0.34 -4.02 -0.02
C TYR A 39 1.68 -3.73 0.68
N ASN A 40 2.75 -4.48 0.42
CA ASN A 40 4.02 -4.32 1.17
C ASN A 40 4.58 -2.90 1.07
N GLY A 41 4.46 -2.26 -0.10
CA GLY A 41 4.97 -0.91 -0.37
C GLY A 41 4.13 0.22 0.23
N THR A 42 3.04 -0.09 0.94
CA THR A 42 2.08 0.93 1.43
C THR A 42 2.76 1.94 2.35
N GLY A 43 3.70 1.50 3.19
CA GLY A 43 4.46 2.40 4.07
C GLY A 43 5.27 3.44 3.29
N GLU A 44 5.97 3.02 2.23
CA GLU A 44 6.77 3.92 1.37
C GLU A 44 5.88 4.85 0.54
N LEU A 45 4.75 4.35 0.03
CA LEU A 45 3.78 5.16 -0.72
C LEU A 45 3.17 6.29 0.14
N LEU A 46 2.94 6.02 1.43
CA LEU A 46 2.34 6.96 2.37
C LEU A 46 3.36 7.77 3.18
N ASN A 47 4.66 7.54 2.97
CA ASN A 47 5.71 8.21 3.73
C ASN A 47 5.61 9.75 3.61
N GLY A 48 5.71 10.44 4.75
CA GLY A 48 5.57 11.90 4.83
C GLY A 48 4.16 12.45 4.61
N LEU A 49 3.14 11.61 4.40
CA LEU A 49 1.75 12.04 4.38
C LEU A 49 1.14 12.02 5.79
N GLY A 50 0.09 12.83 5.97
CA GLY A 50 -0.80 12.72 7.13
C GLY A 50 -1.63 11.43 7.09
N LYS A 51 -2.71 11.38 7.87
CA LYS A 51 -3.61 10.21 7.90
C LYS A 51 -4.29 10.02 6.54
N VAL A 52 -3.77 9.07 5.75
CA VAL A 52 -4.37 8.60 4.50
C VAL A 52 -4.97 7.21 4.75
N PRO A 53 -6.28 7.01 4.49
CA PRO A 53 -6.91 5.72 4.69
C PRO A 53 -6.39 4.67 3.71
N VAL A 54 -6.10 3.47 4.25
CA VAL A 54 -5.91 2.23 3.49
C VAL A 54 -7.20 1.44 3.61
N ILE A 55 -7.80 1.11 2.47
CA ILE A 55 -9.13 0.53 2.38
C ILE A 55 -8.99 -0.87 1.77
N ALA A 56 -9.63 -1.85 2.39
CA ALA A 56 -9.71 -3.21 1.92
C ALA A 56 -11.02 -3.85 2.40
N THR A 57 -11.45 -4.95 1.78
CA THR A 57 -12.51 -5.77 2.38
C THR A 57 -11.97 -6.47 3.63
N ALA A 58 -12.85 -6.85 4.57
CA ALA A 58 -12.44 -7.55 5.78
C ALA A 58 -11.74 -8.89 5.50
N ASN A 59 -12.06 -9.56 4.38
CA ASN A 59 -11.37 -10.78 3.96
C ASN A 59 -9.93 -10.50 3.50
N VAL A 60 -9.72 -9.39 2.78
CA VAL A 60 -8.39 -8.98 2.33
C VAL A 60 -7.52 -8.55 3.50
N ASP A 61 -8.04 -7.76 4.45
CA ASP A 61 -7.32 -7.40 5.68
C ASP A 61 -6.89 -8.64 6.48
N ARG A 62 -7.78 -9.63 6.66
CA ARG A 62 -7.42 -10.89 7.31
C ARG A 62 -6.34 -11.68 6.57
N ALA A 63 -6.37 -11.67 5.23
CA ALA A 63 -5.37 -12.36 4.42
C ALA A 63 -3.98 -11.71 4.57
N MET A 64 -3.90 -10.38 4.50
CA MET A 64 -2.65 -9.63 4.71
C MET A 64 -2.05 -9.93 6.08
N ARG A 65 -2.86 -9.87 7.15
CA ARG A 65 -2.41 -10.16 8.53
C ARG A 65 -1.83 -11.57 8.65
N ARG A 66 -2.52 -12.59 8.13
CA ARG A 66 -2.04 -13.98 8.17
C ARG A 66 -0.69 -14.15 7.46
N ILE A 67 -0.50 -13.46 6.34
CA ILE A 67 0.74 -13.54 5.57
C ILE A 67 1.87 -12.79 6.27
N ASP A 68 1.58 -11.64 6.89
CA ASP A 68 2.58 -10.89 7.66
C ASP A 68 2.96 -11.60 8.97
N ASP A 69 2.00 -12.15 9.71
CA ASP A 69 2.27 -12.94 10.93
C ASP A 69 3.19 -14.13 10.64
N ALA A 70 3.09 -14.72 9.43
CA ALA A 70 3.95 -15.82 9.00
C ALA A 70 5.40 -15.41 8.70
N LYS A 71 5.70 -14.11 8.55
CA LYS A 71 7.06 -13.58 8.33
C LYS A 71 7.81 -13.34 9.65
N GLU A 72 7.10 -13.29 10.76
CA GLU A 72 7.64 -12.99 12.10
C GLU A 72 8.03 -14.27 12.89
N ILE A 73 8.09 -15.42 12.20
CA ILE A 73 8.45 -16.74 12.73
C ILE A 73 9.85 -17.13 12.25
#